data_AF-H1SDZ8-F1
#
_entry.id   AF-H1SDZ8-F1
#
_cell.length_a   1.000
_cell.length_b   1.000
_cell.length_c   1.000
_cell.angle_alpha   90.00
_cell.angle_beta   90.00
_cell.angle_gamma   90.00
#
_symmetry.space_group_name_H-M   'P 1'
#
loop_
_entity.id
_entity.type
_entity.pdbx_description
1 polymer ?
#
loop_
_entity_poly.entity_id
_entity_poly.type
_entity_poly.pdbx_seq_one_letter_code
_entity_poly.pdbx_strand_id
1 'polypeptide(L)'
;MTEDMLLQLMVEVEKEDPIDYADLPFDDATLRALVCRLVAQRSSAMETAGMPVDALLATMWASTAKLVLENMVLNARLLTLQGLPDDANALIERIARQSRGAP
;
A
#
# COMPACT_ATOMS: atom_id res chain seq x y z
N MET A 1 6.94 14.44 8.83
CA MET A 1 6.01 13.44 9.43
C MET A 1 6.78 12.53 10.39
N THR A 2 6.28 12.20 11.60
CA THR A 2 6.97 11.28 12.54
C THR A 2 6.48 9.83 12.41
N GLU A 3 7.30 8.86 12.85
CA GLU A 3 6.97 7.42 12.87
C GLU A 3 5.69 7.16 13.67
N ASP A 4 5.59 7.69 14.89
CA ASP A 4 4.43 7.49 15.78
C ASP A 4 3.13 8.04 15.19
N MET A 5 3.19 9.23 14.58
CA MET A 5 2.02 9.81 13.91
C MET A 5 1.57 8.94 12.73
N LEU A 6 2.52 8.43 11.93
CA LEU A 6 2.19 7.58 10.79
C LEU A 6 1.64 6.23 11.23
N LEU A 7 2.15 5.67 12.32
CA LEU A 7 1.62 4.43 12.90
C LEU A 7 0.19 4.60 13.41
N GLN A 8 -0.10 5.71 14.10
CA GLN A 8 -1.46 6.00 14.54
C GLN A 8 -2.42 6.15 13.36
N LEU A 9 -2.00 6.88 12.31
CA LEU A 9 -2.81 7.01 11.09
C LEU A 9 -3.02 5.67 10.39
N MET A 10 -2.00 4.82 10.31
CA MET A 10 -2.11 3.47 9.74
C MET A 10 -3.18 2.65 10.46
N VAL A 11 -3.18 2.65 11.80
CA VAL A 11 -4.15 1.91 12.60
C VAL A 11 -5.58 2.41 12.38
N GLU A 12 -5.78 3.72 12.20
CA GLU A 12 -7.11 4.26 11.87
C GLU A 12 -7.58 3.83 10.48
N VAL A 13 -6.70 3.87 9.47
CA VAL A 13 -7.03 3.41 8.10
C VAL A 13 -7.40 1.92 8.10
N GLU A 14 -6.67 1.10 8.86
CA GLU A 14 -6.95 -0.34 8.96
C GLU A 14 -8.27 -0.68 9.65
N LYS A 15 -8.90 0.25 10.39
CA LYS A 15 -10.27 0.03 10.92
C LYS A 15 -11.31 0.01 9.81
N GLU A 16 -11.09 0.79 8.75
CA GLU A 16 -11.98 0.87 7.59
C GLU A 16 -11.66 -0.21 6.56
N ASP A 17 -10.37 -0.52 6.38
CA ASP A 17 -9.88 -1.54 5.44
C ASP A 17 -8.81 -2.43 6.10
N PRO A 18 -9.21 -3.51 6.80
CA PRO A 18 -8.28 -4.34 7.55
C PRO A 18 -7.38 -5.16 6.60
N ILE A 19 -6.10 -5.23 6.94
CA ILE A 19 -5.14 -6.07 6.23
C ILE A 19 -5.28 -7.51 6.69
N ASP A 20 -5.47 -8.44 5.75
CA ASP A 20 -5.41 -9.88 6.00
C ASP A 20 -3.96 -10.36 5.91
N TYR A 21 -3.38 -10.68 7.06
CA TYR A 21 -2.02 -11.22 7.17
C TYR A 21 -1.96 -12.73 6.93
N ALA A 22 -3.10 -13.41 6.72
CA ALA A 22 -3.21 -14.86 6.60
C ALA A 22 -2.45 -15.59 7.74
N ASP A 23 -1.91 -16.78 7.46
CA ASP A 23 -1.10 -17.56 8.42
C ASP A 23 0.40 -17.21 8.34
N LEU A 24 0.74 -15.95 8.06
CA LEU A 24 2.14 -15.55 7.94
C LEU A 24 2.85 -15.62 9.31
N PRO A 25 4.12 -16.07 9.36
CA PRO A 25 4.85 -16.30 10.62
C PRO A 25 5.46 -15.00 11.18
N PHE A 26 4.75 -13.87 11.07
CA PHE A 26 5.24 -12.56 11.48
C PHE A 26 4.25 -11.88 12.41
N ASP A 27 4.75 -10.98 13.26
CA ASP A 27 3.92 -10.16 14.13
C ASP A 27 3.46 -8.89 13.39
N ASP A 28 2.15 -8.74 13.27
CA ASP A 28 1.53 -7.65 12.50
C ASP A 28 1.90 -6.27 13.06
N ALA A 29 1.98 -6.12 14.39
CA ALA A 29 2.32 -4.85 15.03
C ALA A 29 3.78 -4.45 14.72
N THR A 30 4.69 -5.42 14.75
CA THR A 30 6.10 -5.24 14.39
C THR A 30 6.23 -4.87 12.91
N LEU A 31 5.47 -5.52 12.02
CA LEU A 31 5.46 -5.19 10.59
C LEU A 31 4.95 -3.77 10.32
N ARG A 32 3.85 -3.36 10.97
CA ARG A 32 3.33 -1.99 10.87
C ARG A 32 4.37 -0.97 11.29
N ALA A 33 4.97 -1.15 12.47
CA ALA A 33 5.99 -0.24 12.98
C ALA A 33 7.19 -0.13 12.03
N LEU A 34 7.66 -1.26 11.48
CA LEU A 34 8.75 -1.29 10.51
C LEU A 34 8.42 -0.49 9.24
N VAL A 35 7.23 -0.70 8.66
CA VAL A 35 6.81 0.01 7.45
C VAL A 35 6.65 1.51 7.73
N CYS A 36 6.01 1.90 8.84
CA CYS A 36 5.86 3.29 9.24
C CYS A 36 7.22 3.98 9.43
N ARG A 37 8.18 3.30 10.05
CA ARG A 37 9.55 3.80 10.19
C ARG A 37 10.20 4.06 8.84
N LEU A 38 10.16 3.08 7.93
CA LEU A 38 10.78 3.19 6.60
C LEU A 38 10.20 4.36 5.80
N VAL A 39 8.88 4.53 5.83
CA VAL A 39 8.19 5.62 5.13
C VAL A 39 8.50 6.98 5.76
N ALA A 40 8.47 7.08 7.10
CA ALA A 40 8.81 8.32 7.81
C ALA A 40 10.26 8.75 7.55
N GLN A 41 11.21 7.81 7.56
CA GLN A 41 12.61 8.06 7.21
C GLN A 41 12.77 8.58 5.78
N ARG A 42 12.08 7.97 4.82
CA ARG A 42 12.11 8.42 3.42
C ARG A 42 11.53 9.83 3.26
N SER A 43 10.40 10.12 3.91
CA SER A 43 9.81 11.46 3.91
C SER A 43 10.79 12.49 4.50
N SER A 44 11.39 12.19 5.65
CA SER A 44 12.35 13.08 6.31
C SER A 44 13.61 13.31 5.47
N ALA A 45 14.11 12.29 4.78
CA ALA A 45 15.24 12.44 3.86
C ALA A 45 14.92 13.37 2.68
N MET A 46 13.71 13.27 2.13
CA MET A 46 13.26 14.13 1.03
C MET A 46 13.02 15.58 1.48
N GLU A 47 12.44 15.78 2.67
CA GLU A 47 12.30 17.10 3.31
C GLU A 47 13.69 17.73 3.53
N THR A 48 14.65 16.96 4.05
CA THR A 48 16.03 17.41 4.32
C THR A 48 16.79 17.75 3.03
N ALA A 49 16.47 17.08 1.92
CA ALA A 49 17.02 17.37 0.60
C ALA A 49 16.47 18.67 -0.02
N GLY A 50 15.58 19.40 0.70
CA GLY A 50 15.00 20.66 0.23
C GLY A 50 13.96 20.46 -0.88
N MET A 51 13.37 19.26 -0.97
CA MET A 51 12.34 18.99 -1.97
C MET A 51 11.10 19.85 -1.70
N PRO A 52 10.56 20.58 -2.71
CA PRO A 52 9.30 21.29 -2.56
C PRO A 52 8.16 20.35 -2.17
N VAL A 53 7.19 20.85 -1.38
CA VAL A 53 6.06 20.05 -0.89
C VAL A 53 5.28 19.39 -2.04
N ASP A 54 5.05 20.10 -3.14
CA ASP A 54 4.34 19.54 -4.30
C ASP A 54 5.09 18.37 -4.94
N ALA A 55 6.42 18.44 -5.00
CA ALA A 55 7.27 17.36 -5.51
C ALA A 55 7.32 16.17 -4.54
N LEU A 56 7.30 16.42 -3.24
CA LEU A 56 7.17 15.39 -2.20
C LEU A 56 5.84 14.65 -2.35
N LEU A 57 4.73 15.39 -2.45
CA LEU A 57 3.39 14.83 -2.66
C LEU A 57 3.31 14.02 -3.96
N ALA A 58 3.81 14.56 -5.07
CA ALA A 58 3.85 13.84 -6.34
C ALA A 58 4.65 12.53 -6.25
N THR A 59 5.77 12.54 -5.53
CA THR A 59 6.59 11.34 -5.30
C THR A 59 5.87 10.33 -4.42
N MET A 60 5.16 10.79 -3.40
CA MET A 60 4.35 9.92 -2.54
C MET A 60 3.20 9.30 -3.32
N TRP A 61 2.45 10.07 -4.13
CA TRP A 61 1.40 9.54 -5.00
C TRP A 61 1.92 8.53 -6.02
N ALA A 62 3.05 8.80 -6.66
CA ALA A 62 3.69 7.86 -7.57
C ALA A 62 4.10 6.56 -6.84
N SER A 63 4.62 6.68 -5.62
CA SER A 63 4.99 5.52 -4.80
C SER A 63 3.76 4.70 -4.40
N THR A 64 2.66 5.35 -3.99
CA THR A 64 1.39 4.68 -3.68
C THR A 64 0.83 3.96 -4.90
N ALA A 65 0.77 4.63 -6.06
CA ALA A 65 0.29 4.01 -7.30
C ALA A 65 1.12 2.78 -7.70
N LYS A 66 2.44 2.86 -7.54
CA LYS A 66 3.35 1.72 -7.77
C LYS A 66 3.07 0.55 -6.81
N LEU A 67 2.93 0.83 -5.51
CA LEU A 67 2.65 -0.20 -4.51
C LEU A 67 1.31 -0.89 -4.77
N VAL A 68 0.27 -0.13 -5.14
CA VAL A 68 -1.03 -0.69 -5.54
C VAL A 68 -0.87 -1.59 -6.76
N LEU A 69 -0.14 -1.16 -7.79
CA LEU A 69 0.13 -1.99 -8.97
C LEU A 69 0.90 -3.27 -8.62
N GLU A 70 1.93 -3.18 -7.78
CA GLU A 70 2.69 -4.34 -7.31
C GLU A 70 1.80 -5.32 -6.55
N ASN A 71 0.95 -4.83 -5.66
CA ASN A 71 -0.01 -5.64 -4.93
C ASN A 71 -1.02 -6.33 -5.87
N MET A 72 -1.57 -5.60 -6.85
CA MET A 72 -2.46 -6.18 -7.86
C MET A 72 -1.79 -7.31 -8.65
N VAL A 73 -0.55 -7.10 -9.10
CA VAL A 73 0.21 -8.11 -9.84
C VAL A 73 0.54 -9.32 -8.95
N LEU A 74 0.89 -9.10 -7.68
CA LEU A 74 1.13 -10.17 -6.72
C LEU A 74 -0.15 -11.01 -6.50
N ASN A 75 -1.30 -10.37 -6.29
CA ASN A 75 -2.57 -11.07 -6.12
C ASN A 75 -2.95 -11.88 -7.37
N ALA A 76 -2.81 -11.30 -8.56
CA ALA A 76 -3.05 -12.02 -9.82
C ALA A 76 -2.12 -13.24 -9.98
N ARG A 77 -0.85 -13.11 -9.59
CA ARG A 77 0.12 -14.21 -9.59
C ARG A 77 -0.25 -15.31 -8.58
N LEU A 78 -0.67 -14.94 -7.37
CA LEU A 78 -1.08 -15.91 -6.35
C LEU A 78 -2.29 -16.73 -6.82
N LEU A 79 -3.31 -16.08 -7.38
CA LEU A 79 -4.48 -16.77 -7.96
C LEU A 79 -4.08 -17.72 -9.09
N THR A 80 -3.17 -17.28 -9.96
CA THR A 80 -2.64 -18.12 -11.04
C THR A 80 -1.90 -19.36 -10.51
N LEU A 81 -1.07 -19.20 -9.46
CA LEU A 81 -0.35 -20.31 -8.83
C LEU A 81 -1.27 -21.29 -8.10
N GLN A 82 -2.43 -20.82 -7.63
CA GLN A 82 -3.48 -21.65 -7.03
C GLN A 82 -4.35 -22.39 -8.08
N GLY A 83 -4.06 -22.21 -9.37
CA GLY A 83 -4.83 -22.84 -10.46
C GLY A 83 -6.12 -22.10 -10.81
N LEU A 84 -6.25 -20.82 -10.43
CA LEU A 84 -7.41 -19.97 -10.66
C LEU A 84 -7.07 -18.76 -11.58
N PRO A 85 -6.59 -18.98 -12.82
CA PRO A 85 -6.19 -17.89 -13.70
C PRO A 85 -7.36 -17.01 -14.17
N ASP A 86 -8.57 -17.56 -14.27
CA ASP A 86 -9.77 -16.80 -14.65
C ASP A 86 -10.18 -15.80 -13.55
N ASP A 87 -9.92 -16.13 -12.29
CA ASP A 87 -10.16 -15.23 -11.15
C ASP A 87 -9.18 -14.06 -11.12
N ALA A 88 -7.96 -14.24 -11.63
CA ALA A 88 -6.98 -13.16 -11.78
C ALA A 88 -7.47 -12.11 -12.80
N ASN A 89 -8.04 -12.55 -13.92
CA ASN A 89 -8.63 -11.64 -14.91
C ASN A 89 -9.88 -10.96 -14.36
N ALA A 90 -10.75 -11.71 -13.67
CA ALA A 90 -11.94 -11.15 -13.03
C ALA A 90 -11.60 -10.11 -11.96
N LEU A 91 -10.53 -10.31 -11.19
CA LEU A 91 -10.01 -9.34 -10.23
C LEU A 91 -9.62 -8.01 -10.92
N ILE A 92 -8.84 -8.08 -11.99
CA ILE A 92 -8.39 -6.90 -12.75
C ILE A 92 -9.60 -6.16 -13.35
N GLU A 93 -10.55 -6.89 -13.94
CA GLU A 93 -11.77 -6.30 -14.49
C GLU A 93 -12.62 -5.62 -13.43
N ARG A 94 -12.77 -6.22 -12.24
CA ARG A 94 -13.51 -5.63 -11.13
C ARG A 94 -12.88 -4.33 -10.67
N ILE A 95 -11.56 -4.28 -10.52
CA ILE A 95 -10.83 -3.06 -10.15
C ILE A 95 -10.98 -1.99 -11.25
N ALA A 96 -10.89 -2.39 -12.52
CA ALA A 96 -11.10 -1.49 -13.66
C ALA A 96 -12.54 -0.96 -13.77
N ARG A 97 -13.53 -1.65 -13.22
CA ARG A 97 -14.92 -1.16 -13.11
C ARG A 97 -15.07 -0.20 -11.93
N GLN A 98 -14.47 -0.51 -10.78
CA GLN A 98 -14.46 0.38 -9.61
C GLN A 98 -13.81 1.73 -9.93
N SER A 99 -12.71 1.74 -10.71
CA SER A 99 -12.05 2.99 -11.12
C SER A 99 -12.87 3.83 -12.11
N ARG A 100 -13.81 3.22 -12.83
CA ARG A 100 -14.74 3.91 -13.76
C ARG A 100 -16.04 4.33 -13.08
N GLY A 101 -16.30 3.87 -11.87
CA GLY A 101 -17.53 4.05 -11.13
C GLY A 101 -17.30 4.78 -9.81
N ALA A 102 -16.85 6.03 -9.89
CA ALA A 102 -17.16 7.04 -8.89
C ALA A 102 -17.97 8.13 -9.61
N PRO A 103 -19.23 8.43 -9.20
CA PRO A 103 -19.82 9.73 -9.51
C PRO A 103 -19.03 10.87 -8.84
#